data_AF-A0A520IV22-F1
#
_entry.id   AF-A0A520IV22-F1
#
_cell.length_a   1.000
_cell.length_b   1.000
_cell.length_c   1.000
_cell.angle_alpha   90.00
_cell.angle_beta   90.00
_cell.angle_gamma   90.00
#
_symmetry.space_group_name_H-M   'P 1'
#
loop_
_entity.id
_entity.type
_entity.pdbx_description
1 polymer ?
#
loop_
_entity_poly.entity_id
_entity_poly.type
_entity_poly.pdbx_seq_one_letter_code
_entity_poly.pdbx_strand_id
1 'polypeptide(L)' 'FWYVEALACVGRIDDAIREFESLIQYGNHLQLFSEDVDENDGSQWGNFPQAYSHVGLMNAAHRIAIKLDRPIFI' A
#
# COMPACT_ATOMS: atom_id res chain seq x y z
N PHE A 1 -1.28 -4.11 -2.07
CA PHE A 1 -0.12 -3.27 -2.45
C PHE A 1 0.62 -3.70 -3.72
N TRP A 2 0.86 -4.99 -3.97
CA TRP A 2 1.52 -5.44 -5.22
C TRP A 2 0.87 -4.92 -6.52
N TYR A 3 -0.46 -4.82 -6.55
CA TYR A 3 -1.18 -4.23 -7.68
C TYR A 3 -0.83 -2.76 -7.92
N VAL A 4 -0.69 -1.97 -6.85
CA VAL A 4 -0.24 -0.57 -6.90
C VAL A 4 1.15 -0.48 -7.50
N GLU A 5 2.08 -1.32 -7.04
CA GLU A 5 3.44 -1.38 -7.60
C GLU A 5 3.38 -1.69 -9.11
N ALA A 6 2.57 -2.66 -9.52
CA ALA A 6 2.42 -3.02 -10.93
C ALA A 6 1.88 -1.85 -11.77
N LEU A 7 0.87 -1.12 -11.28
CA LEU A 7 0.35 0.09 -11.93
C LEU A 7 1.44 1.15 -12.10
N ALA A 8 2.23 1.41 -11.05
CA ALA A 8 3.32 2.36 -11.10
C ALA A 8 4.44 1.91 -12.07
N CYS A 9 4.73 0.60 -12.16
CA CYS A 9 5.69 0.04 -13.12
C CYS A 9 5.29 0.28 -14.58
N VAL A 10 4.00 0.15 -14.90
CA VAL A 10 3.49 0.36 -16.27
C VAL A 10 3.14 1.82 -16.59
N GLY A 11 3.49 2.76 -15.69
CA GLY A 11 3.29 4.20 -15.91
C GLY A 11 1.87 4.70 -15.64
N ARG A 12 0.98 3.86 -15.10
CA ARG A 12 -0.38 4.27 -14.68
C ARG A 12 -0.33 4.89 -13.28
N ILE A 13 0.33 6.03 -13.16
CA ILE A 13 0.66 6.65 -11.86
C ILE A 13 -0.59 7.13 -11.12
N ASP A 14 -1.54 7.76 -11.80
CA ASP A 14 -2.77 8.26 -11.17
C ASP A 14 -3.62 7.11 -10.59
N ASP A 15 -3.72 6.00 -11.33
CA ASP A 15 -4.37 4.79 -10.83
C ASP A 15 -3.61 4.20 -9.63
N ALA A 16 -2.28 4.14 -9.70
CA ALA A 16 -1.46 3.65 -8.60
C ALA A 16 -1.69 4.47 -7.32
N ILE A 17 -1.72 5.81 -7.42
CA ILE A 17 -1.97 6.70 -6.28
C ILE A 17 -3.38 6.46 -5.73
N ARG A 18 -4.42 6.43 -6.58
CA ARG A 18 -5.80 6.18 -6.13
C ARG A 18 -5.93 4.86 -5.37
N GLU A 19 -5.41 3.78 -5.93
CA GLU A 19 -5.47 2.47 -5.29
C GLU A 19 -4.62 2.43 -4.00
N PHE A 20 -3.49 3.13 -3.97
CA PHE A 20 -2.67 3.25 -2.76
C PHE A 20 -3.43 3.97 -1.64
N GLU A 21 -4.03 5.13 -1.93
CA GLU A 21 -4.79 5.93 -0.98
C GLU A 21 -6.01 5.19 -0.44
N SER A 22 -6.66 4.37 -1.27
CA SER A 22 -7.74 3.47 -0.86
C SER A 22 -7.23 2.40 0.12
N LEU A 23 -6.12 1.72 -0.22
CA LEU A 23 -5.59 0.63 0.59
C LEU A 23 -5.06 1.07 1.96
N ILE A 24 -4.45 2.26 2.07
CA ILE A 24 -3.92 2.73 3.36
C ILE A 24 -5.01 2.98 4.40
N GLN A 25 -6.28 3.16 3.99
CA GLN A 25 -7.40 3.35 4.92
C GLN A 25 -7.69 2.10 5.76
N TYR A 26 -7.28 0.91 5.30
CA TYR A 26 -7.44 -0.33 6.06
C TYR A 26 -6.41 -0.49 7.19
N GLY A 27 -5.38 0.36 7.22
CA GLY A 27 -4.42 0.41 8.32
C GLY A 27 -5.11 0.84 9.61
N ASN A 28 -4.71 0.25 10.74
CA ASN A 28 -5.26 0.70 12.01
C ASN A 28 -4.75 2.12 12.37
N HIS A 29 -5.10 2.61 13.56
CA HIS A 29 -4.64 3.91 14.06
C HIS A 29 -3.11 4.09 14.13
N LEU A 30 -2.32 3.02 14.06
CA LEU A 30 -0.86 3.02 13.98
C LEU A 30 -0.33 2.77 12.55
N GLN A 31 -1.22 2.70 11.55
CA GLN A 31 -0.91 2.32 10.17
C GLN A 31 -0.31 0.91 10.05
N LEU A 32 -0.75 0.00 10.92
CA LEU A 32 -0.38 -1.41 10.86
C LEU A 32 -1.44 -2.25 10.14
N PHE A 33 -0.95 -3.24 9.40
CA PHE A 33 -1.76 -4.15 8.57
C PHE A 33 -1.59 -5.61 8.99
N SER A 34 -2.67 -6.37 8.86
CA SER A 34 -2.73 -7.82 8.97
C SER A 34 -2.43 -8.50 7.64
N GLU A 35 -2.56 -9.82 7.62
CA GLU A 35 -2.42 -10.64 6.43
C GLU A 35 -3.52 -10.35 5.41
N ASP A 36 -4.77 -10.38 5.87
CA ASP A 36 -5.96 -10.10 5.05
C ASP A 36 -6.80 -9.02 5.70
N VAL A 37 -7.63 -8.36 4.87
CA VAL A 37 -8.65 -7.42 5.33
C VAL A 37 -9.97 -7.74 4.65
N ASP A 38 -11.06 -7.70 5.42
CA ASP A 38 -12.41 -7.82 4.86
C ASP A 38 -12.81 -6.51 4.15
N GLU A 39 -13.32 -6.63 2.93
CA GLU A 39 -13.68 -5.48 2.10
C GLU A 39 -14.96 -4.75 2.56
N ASN A 40 -15.83 -5.42 3.33
CA ASN A 40 -17.12 -4.87 3.73
C ASN A 40 -17.01 -4.02 4.99
N ASP A 41 -16.21 -4.47 5.96
CA ASP A 41 -16.10 -3.82 7.27
C ASP A 41 -14.67 -3.37 7.63
N GLY A 42 -13.67 -3.72 6.82
CA GLY A 42 -12.27 -3.37 7.07
C GLY A 42 -11.62 -4.16 8.20
N SER A 43 -12.24 -5.25 8.65
CA SER A 43 -11.69 -6.07 9.74
C SER A 43 -10.40 -6.76 9.32
N GLN A 44 -9.41 -6.73 10.21
CA GLN A 44 -8.07 -7.23 9.97
C GLN A 44 -7.91 -8.68 10.44
N TRP A 45 -7.60 -9.59 9.52
CA TRP A 45 -7.63 -11.03 9.75
C TRP A 45 -6.25 -11.66 9.56
N GLY A 46 -6.01 -12.76 10.30
CA GLY A 46 -4.75 -13.49 10.25
C GLY A 46 -3.65 -12.86 11.10
N ASN A 47 -2.41 -13.01 10.66
CA ASN A 47 -1.24 -12.53 11.40
C ASN A 47 -1.26 -11.01 11.52
N PHE A 48 -0.96 -10.49 12.72
CA PHE A 48 -0.94 -9.05 12.98
C PHE A 48 0.16 -8.66 13.99
N PRO A 49 1.03 -7.67 13.71
CA PRO A 49 1.20 -7.02 12.40
C PRO A 49 1.91 -7.96 11.40
N GLN A 50 1.47 -7.96 10.15
CA GLN A 50 2.03 -8.85 9.12
C GLN A 50 3.17 -8.19 8.36
N ALA A 51 4.38 -8.73 8.47
CA ALA A 51 5.57 -8.15 7.84
C ALA A 51 5.44 -8.01 6.31
N TYR A 52 4.91 -9.03 5.62
CA TYR A 52 4.76 -9.00 4.15
C TYR A 52 3.83 -7.90 3.64
N SER A 53 2.75 -7.61 4.37
CA SER A 53 1.82 -6.52 4.03
C SER A 53 2.54 -5.17 4.06
N HIS A 54 3.41 -4.96 5.05
CA HIS A 54 4.23 -3.74 5.18
C HIS A 54 5.36 -3.67 4.14
N VAL A 55 5.96 -4.80 3.77
CA VAL A 55 6.92 -4.84 2.64
C VAL A 55 6.23 -4.43 1.34
N GLY A 56 5.03 -4.94 1.08
CA GLY A 56 4.23 -4.53 -0.06
C GLY A 56 3.91 -3.02 -0.06
N LEU A 57 3.51 -2.48 1.10
CA LEU A 57 3.26 -1.05 1.29
C LEU A 57 4.49 -0.21 0.94
N MET A 58 5.66 -0.55 1.49
CA MET A 58 6.91 0.18 1.26
C MET A 58 7.34 0.13 -0.21
N ASN A 59 7.24 -1.04 -0.86
CA ASN A 59 7.57 -1.18 -2.28
C ASN A 59 6.66 -0.33 -3.17
N ALA A 60 5.36 -0.33 -2.90
CA ALA A 60 4.39 0.46 -3.64
C ALA A 60 4.65 1.97 -3.49
N ALA A 61 4.85 2.44 -2.25
CA ALA A 61 5.18 3.84 -1.96
C ALA A 61 6.49 4.27 -2.64
N HIS A 62 7.53 3.45 -2.52
CA HIS A 62 8.83 3.68 -3.15
C HIS A 62 8.72 3.79 -4.67
N ARG A 63 7.96 2.89 -5.31
CA ARG A 63 7.79 2.89 -6.76
C ARG A 63 7.05 4.15 -7.24
N ILE A 64 6.00 4.55 -6.55
CA ILE A 64 5.27 5.80 -6.85
C ILE A 64 6.20 7.00 -6.70
N ALA A 65 6.96 7.08 -5.59
CA ALA A 65 7.86 8.20 -5.32
C ALA A 65 8.92 8.38 -6.41
N ILE A 66 9.58 7.28 -6.83
CA ILE A 66 10.55 7.31 -7.94
C ILE A 66 9.90 7.84 -9.23
N LYS A 67 8.68 7.40 -9.54
CA LYS A 67 7.99 7.81 -10.77
C LYS A 67 7.54 9.27 -10.76
N LEU A 68 7.28 9.82 -9.58
CA LEU A 68 6.93 11.23 -9.40
C LEU A 68 8.16 12.14 -9.26
N ASP A 69 9.38 11.59 -9.34
CA ASP A 69 10.64 12.30 -9.03
C ASP A 69 10.59 12.97 -7.65
N ARG A 70 9.90 12.34 -6.70
CA ARG A 70 9.79 12.83 -5.33
C ARG A 70 10.95 12.29 -4.50
N PRO A 71 11.64 13.15 -3.74
CA PRO A 71 12.67 12.69 -2.84
C PRO A 71 12.08 11.77 -1.76
N ILE A 72 12.74 10.64 -1.52
CA ILE A 72 12.36 9.68 -0.49
C ILE A 72 13.11 10.08 0.79
N PHE A 73 12.54 11.00 1.56
CA PHE A 73 12.99 11.27 2.92
C PHE A 73 11.84 10.91 3.85
N ILE A 74 12.04 9.81 4.59
CA ILE A 74 11.28 9.49 5.80
C ILE A 74 11.73 10.44 6.90
#